data_AF-A0A1I1MMC2-F1
#
_entry.id   AF-A0A1I1MMC2-F1
#
_cell.length_a   1.000
_cell.length_b   1.000
_cell.length_c   1.000
_cell.angle_alpha   90.00
_cell.angle_beta   90.00
_cell.angle_gamma   90.00
#
_symmetry.space_group_name_H-M   'P 1'
#
loop_
_entity.id
_entity.type
_entity.pdbx_description
1 polymer ?
#
loop_
_entity_poly.entity_id
_entity_poly.type
_entity_poly.pdbx_seq_one_letter_code
_entity_poly.pdbx_strand_id
1 'polypeptide(L)'
;MSTTYFLPAPVPRLRLKHGLCCLLLLAGSTVLAKTEQATAAEAPPAFASRQAALAALPPLMLWVGERPDDVRTWVGGSARQAKLKGGADNQAVPPVQDQRMGVAVLDTTILLRDGSASVRRRQQPLQLPPAWYAQNGVQQKAPLVTIVHIDMARGARKPQLNEKQKRTIVNAIVAAAARSPSQVVQLDFEVMHSQKPFLADVVKRSRDALPDNVALSITALASWCVGDAWLADLPADEIVPIAFRMAGDAGRMRDVLNHEGHFPRPECQPSLGLSLDEQPWPDKLRSQRLYLFNRNAWSGTPMAGWAVRLGAIFP
;
A
#
# COMPACT_ATOMS: atom_id res chain seq x y z
N MET A 1 1.54 -10.77 -19.46
CA MET A 1 2.91 -11.09 -18.99
C MET A 1 3.02 -10.48 -17.59
N SER A 2 3.33 -11.28 -16.56
CA SER A 2 3.34 -10.84 -15.15
C SER A 2 4.67 -10.20 -14.85
N THR A 3 4.62 -9.19 -14.01
CA THR A 3 5.76 -8.72 -13.23
C THR A 3 6.25 -9.86 -12.35
N THR A 4 7.21 -10.66 -12.83
CA THR A 4 7.84 -11.69 -12.02
C THR A 4 8.73 -11.00 -11.00
N TYR A 5 8.28 -10.93 -9.75
CA TYR A 5 9.14 -10.53 -8.64
C TYR A 5 10.17 -11.65 -8.42
N PHE A 6 11.45 -11.37 -8.68
CA PHE A 6 12.56 -12.27 -8.39
C PHE A 6 12.63 -12.49 -6.87
N LEU A 7 12.36 -13.72 -6.42
CA LEU A 7 12.63 -14.16 -5.05
C LEU A 7 14.07 -14.70 -4.99
N PRO A 8 14.93 -14.24 -4.06
CA PRO A 8 16.23 -14.86 -3.84
C PRO A 8 16.09 -16.23 -3.15
N ALA A 9 17.00 -17.14 -3.46
CA ALA A 9 17.07 -18.49 -2.90
C ALA A 9 17.35 -18.50 -1.38
N PRO A 10 16.87 -19.51 -0.63
CA PRO A 10 17.08 -19.58 0.81
C PRO A 10 18.55 -19.88 1.18
N VAL A 11 19.11 -19.08 2.08
CA VAL A 11 20.42 -19.31 2.70
C VAL A 11 20.29 -20.42 3.76
N PRO A 12 21.23 -21.39 3.85
CA PRO A 12 21.15 -22.48 4.81
C PRO A 12 21.32 -21.98 6.25
N ARG A 13 20.47 -22.48 7.16
CA ARG A 13 20.55 -22.21 8.60
C ARG A 13 21.74 -22.94 9.21
N LEU A 14 22.68 -22.21 9.81
CA LEU A 14 23.65 -22.78 10.74
C LEU A 14 22.92 -23.25 12.02
N ARG A 15 23.12 -24.52 12.38
CA ARG A 15 22.73 -25.08 13.68
C ARG A 15 23.75 -24.64 14.74
N LEU A 16 23.32 -23.87 15.74
CA LEU A 16 24.09 -23.69 16.97
C LEU A 16 23.76 -24.82 17.95
N LYS A 17 24.80 -25.55 18.38
CA LYS A 17 24.75 -26.59 19.42
C LYS A 17 24.77 -25.94 20.81
N HIS A 18 24.16 -26.65 21.76
CA HIS A 18 24.03 -26.31 23.19
C HIS A 18 25.39 -26.13 23.90
N GLY A 19 25.40 -25.30 24.95
CA GLY A 19 26.50 -25.21 25.91
C GLY A 19 26.18 -24.38 27.15
N LEU A 20 25.82 -25.08 28.22
CA LEU A 20 26.13 -24.87 29.64
C LEU A 20 25.60 -23.68 30.48
N CYS A 21 24.91 -24.09 31.55
CA CYS A 21 24.77 -23.53 32.90
C CYS A 21 25.72 -22.40 33.34
N CYS A 22 25.13 -21.41 34.03
CA CYS A 22 25.62 -20.92 35.33
C CYS A 22 24.44 -20.39 36.17
N LEU A 23 24.17 -21.05 37.30
CA LEU A 23 23.51 -20.45 38.46
C LEU A 23 24.37 -19.28 38.96
N LEU A 24 23.76 -18.20 39.47
CA LEU A 24 24.26 -17.44 40.62
C LEU A 24 23.20 -16.45 41.14
N LEU A 25 22.80 -16.71 42.40
CA LEU A 25 22.51 -15.81 43.51
C LEU A 25 21.41 -14.73 43.42
N LEU A 26 20.40 -14.97 44.27
CA LEU A 26 19.47 -14.02 44.87
C LEU A 26 20.23 -12.94 45.67
N ALA A 27 19.91 -11.67 45.41
CA ALA A 27 20.06 -10.58 46.37
C ALA A 27 18.82 -9.68 46.24
N GLY A 28 18.10 -9.55 47.36
CA GLY A 28 16.85 -8.80 47.43
C GLY A 28 17.08 -7.29 47.39
N SER A 29 16.20 -6.62 46.64
CA SER A 29 15.93 -5.19 46.77
C SER A 29 14.42 -5.00 46.66
N THR A 30 13.76 -4.84 47.80
CA THR A 30 12.37 -4.39 47.88
C THR A 30 12.32 -2.92 47.50
N VAL A 31 12.25 -2.63 46.20
CA VAL A 31 11.87 -1.31 45.71
C VAL A 31 10.35 -1.26 45.72
N LEU A 32 9.79 -0.40 46.58
CA LEU A 32 8.37 -0.03 46.53
C LEU A 32 8.07 0.51 45.12
N ALA A 33 7.42 -0.32 44.30
CA ALA A 33 6.87 0.12 43.02
C ALA A 33 5.68 1.04 43.32
N LYS A 34 5.93 2.35 43.23
CA LYS A 34 4.86 3.35 43.18
C LYS A 34 4.04 3.02 41.93
N THR A 35 2.83 2.51 42.14
CA THR A 35 1.90 2.21 41.06
C THR A 35 1.39 3.54 40.50
N GLU A 36 2.18 4.17 39.64
CA GLU A 36 1.63 5.17 38.72
C GLU A 36 0.69 4.39 37.80
N GLN A 37 -0.61 4.54 38.06
CA GLN A 37 -1.64 4.21 37.09
C GLN A 37 -1.32 5.01 35.83
N ALA A 38 -0.68 4.34 34.87
CA ALA A 38 -0.63 4.82 33.51
C ALA A 38 -2.08 4.97 33.06
N THR A 39 -2.58 6.21 33.03
CA THR A 39 -3.80 6.56 32.33
C THR A 39 -3.64 5.97 30.93
N ALA A 40 -4.42 4.93 30.63
CA ALA A 40 -4.45 4.34 29.30
C ALA A 40 -4.79 5.48 28.35
N ALA A 41 -3.79 5.96 27.60
CA ALA A 41 -3.99 6.98 26.60
C ALA A 41 -5.06 6.43 25.65
N GLU A 42 -6.23 7.08 25.65
CA GLU A 42 -7.37 6.70 24.84
C GLU A 42 -6.89 6.59 23.39
N ALA A 43 -7.10 5.41 22.78
CA ALA A 43 -6.69 5.19 21.40
C ALA A 43 -7.33 6.27 20.52
N PRO A 44 -6.58 6.90 19.59
CA PRO A 44 -7.15 7.92 18.72
C PRO A 44 -8.41 7.38 18.06
N PRO A 45 -9.51 8.14 18.05
CA PRO A 45 -10.78 7.64 17.52
C PRO A 45 -10.61 7.28 16.06
N ALA A 46 -11.14 6.12 15.65
CA ALA A 46 -11.22 5.71 14.26
C ALA A 46 -11.86 6.80 13.38
N PHE A 47 -11.60 6.77 12.08
CA PHE A 47 -12.37 7.51 11.09
C PHE A 47 -13.84 7.09 11.17
N ALA A 48 -14.72 8.09 11.05
CA ALA A 48 -16.17 7.91 11.16
C ALA A 48 -16.79 7.20 9.95
N SER A 49 -16.12 7.18 8.80
CA SER A 49 -16.63 6.57 7.56
C SER A 49 -15.49 6.20 6.59
N ARG A 50 -15.81 5.35 5.61
CA ARG A 50 -14.93 5.00 4.47
C ARG A 50 -14.45 6.24 3.72
N GLN A 51 -15.37 7.17 3.48
CA GLN A 51 -15.07 8.42 2.78
C GLN A 51 -14.08 9.28 3.57
N ALA A 52 -14.24 9.36 4.90
CA ALA A 52 -13.31 10.09 5.75
C ALA A 52 -11.91 9.45 5.77
N ALA A 53 -11.84 8.11 5.81
CA ALA A 53 -10.58 7.38 5.74
C ALA A 53 -9.84 7.64 4.40
N LEU A 54 -10.56 7.58 3.26
CA LEU A 54 -9.96 7.87 1.95
C LEU A 54 -9.57 9.34 1.76
N ALA A 55 -10.40 10.28 2.25
CA ALA A 55 -10.13 11.72 2.14
C ALA A 55 -8.89 12.13 2.96
N ALA A 56 -8.60 11.42 4.05
CA ALA A 56 -7.40 11.65 4.86
C ALA A 56 -6.11 11.15 4.20
N LEU A 57 -6.17 10.35 3.12
CA LEU A 57 -4.97 9.98 2.39
C LEU A 57 -4.41 11.20 1.63
N PRO A 58 -3.09 11.36 1.59
CA PRO A 58 -2.44 12.46 0.88
C PRO A 58 -2.44 12.24 -0.63
N PRO A 59 -2.34 13.31 -1.43
CA PRO A 59 -2.45 13.24 -2.89
C PRO A 59 -1.33 12.43 -3.54
N LEU A 60 -0.20 12.20 -2.85
CA LEU A 60 0.87 11.34 -3.32
C LEU A 60 1.06 10.13 -2.42
N MET A 61 0.99 8.94 -2.99
CA MET A 61 1.20 7.67 -2.29
C MET A 61 2.41 6.96 -2.89
N LEU A 62 3.38 6.59 -2.06
CA LEU A 62 4.51 5.76 -2.48
C LEU A 62 4.09 4.30 -2.42
N TRP A 63 4.10 3.60 -3.56
CA TRP A 63 3.79 2.17 -3.64
C TRP A 63 5.06 1.35 -3.39
N VAL A 64 5.07 0.57 -2.31
CA VAL A 64 6.26 -0.12 -1.76
C VAL A 64 6.05 -1.63 -1.76
N GLY A 65 6.90 -2.36 -2.49
CA GLY A 65 6.81 -3.82 -2.64
C GLY A 65 7.58 -4.65 -1.59
N GLU A 66 7.82 -5.93 -1.93
CA GLU A 66 8.58 -6.90 -1.11
C GLU A 66 10.10 -6.66 -1.17
N ARG A 67 10.58 -5.52 -0.67
CA ARG A 67 12.02 -5.21 -0.58
C ARG A 67 12.35 -4.49 0.72
N PRO A 68 13.59 -4.58 1.24
CA PRO A 68 14.06 -3.67 2.27
C PRO A 68 13.95 -2.25 1.73
N ASP A 69 13.22 -1.39 2.43
CA ASP A 69 12.99 -0.04 1.96
C ASP A 69 13.05 0.99 3.09
N ASP A 70 13.44 2.20 2.72
CA ASP A 70 13.45 3.37 3.58
C ASP A 70 12.84 4.54 2.82
N VAL A 71 11.64 4.94 3.25
CA VAL A 71 10.85 6.00 2.63
C VAL A 71 10.93 7.31 3.42
N ARG A 72 11.69 7.36 4.51
CA ARG A 72 11.77 8.53 5.40
C ARG A 72 12.22 9.79 4.68
N THR A 73 13.15 9.66 3.74
CA THR A 73 13.70 10.80 2.98
C THR A 73 12.66 11.40 2.03
N TRP A 74 11.82 10.56 1.40
CA TRP A 74 10.73 11.00 0.55
C TRP A 74 9.61 11.65 1.37
N VAL A 75 9.15 10.96 2.40
CA VAL A 75 8.02 11.43 3.21
C VAL A 75 8.41 12.67 4.02
N GLY A 76 9.59 12.67 4.66
CA GLY A 76 10.10 13.80 5.44
C GLY A 76 10.53 15.00 4.59
N GLY A 77 10.92 14.79 3.33
CA GLY A 77 11.23 15.89 2.40
C GLY A 77 10.03 16.73 2.00
N SER A 78 8.82 16.15 2.01
CA SER A 78 7.56 16.85 1.70
C SER A 78 7.21 17.94 2.73
N ALA A 79 7.68 17.80 3.97
CA ALA A 79 7.51 18.77 5.06
C ALA A 79 8.41 20.00 4.94
N ARG A 80 9.60 19.86 4.32
CA ARG A 80 10.59 20.95 4.21
C ARG A 80 10.16 22.05 3.23
N GLN A 81 9.41 21.73 2.17
CA GLN A 81 8.93 22.74 1.22
C GLN A 81 7.86 23.67 1.82
N ALA A 82 7.02 23.20 2.74
CA ALA A 82 6.07 24.05 3.46
C ALA A 82 6.77 25.12 4.31
N LYS A 83 7.99 24.83 4.81
CA LYS A 83 8.78 25.73 5.66
C LYS A 83 9.55 26.81 4.89
N LEU A 84 9.78 26.65 3.58
CA LEU A 84 10.42 27.71 2.78
C LEU A 84 9.52 28.96 2.62
N LYS A 85 8.25 28.90 3.03
CA LYS A 85 7.35 30.06 3.18
C LYS A 85 7.35 30.70 4.57
N GLY A 86 8.14 30.21 5.54
CA GLY A 86 8.21 30.80 6.87
C GLY A 86 9.39 30.32 7.72
N GLY A 87 10.35 31.22 7.94
CA GLY A 87 11.22 31.35 9.12
C GLY A 87 11.99 30.11 9.63
N ALA A 88 13.32 30.23 9.67
CA ALA A 88 14.20 29.31 10.38
C ALA A 88 13.96 29.37 11.90
N ASP A 89 13.58 28.25 12.49
CA ASP A 89 14.31 27.56 13.58
C ASP A 89 13.53 26.32 14.05
N ASN A 90 14.21 25.41 14.73
CA ASN A 90 13.73 24.18 15.39
C ASN A 90 12.39 23.58 14.90
N GLN A 91 12.47 22.66 13.94
CA GLN A 91 11.31 22.14 13.21
C GLN A 91 10.59 21.05 14.01
N ALA A 92 9.40 21.35 14.53
CA ALA A 92 8.40 20.34 14.85
C ALA A 92 8.12 19.53 13.56
N VAL A 93 8.14 18.20 13.64
CA VAL A 93 7.64 17.35 12.55
C VAL A 93 6.18 17.73 12.34
N PRO A 94 5.73 18.05 11.11
CA PRO A 94 4.32 18.39 10.90
C PRO A 94 3.44 17.25 11.43
N PRO A 95 2.27 17.58 11.99
CA PRO A 95 1.27 16.57 12.35
C PRO A 95 1.12 15.54 11.24
N VAL A 96 0.96 14.28 11.60
CA VAL A 96 0.86 13.16 10.65
C VAL A 96 -0.21 13.38 9.57
N GLN A 97 -1.22 14.19 9.88
CA GLN A 97 -2.35 14.55 9.00
C GLN A 97 -2.00 15.61 7.94
N ASP A 98 -0.94 16.40 8.16
CA ASP A 98 -0.52 17.49 7.25
C ASP A 98 0.51 17.02 6.21
N GLN A 99 0.82 15.72 6.19
CA GLN A 99 1.81 15.18 5.28
C GLN A 99 1.26 15.15 3.86
N ARG A 100 2.07 15.59 2.89
CA ARG A 100 1.69 15.56 1.46
C ARG A 100 2.00 14.22 0.78
N MET A 101 2.65 13.30 1.50
CA MET A 101 3.03 11.99 1.01
C MET A 101 2.65 10.90 1.99
N GLY A 102 2.09 9.81 1.47
CA GLY A 102 1.73 8.61 2.20
C GLY A 102 2.40 7.38 1.61
N VAL A 103 2.15 6.21 2.19
CA VAL A 103 2.78 4.96 1.80
C VAL A 103 1.71 3.88 1.59
N ALA A 104 1.63 3.31 0.40
CA ALA A 104 0.91 2.06 0.16
C ALA A 104 1.92 0.91 0.16
N VAL A 105 1.89 0.05 1.18
CA VAL A 105 2.91 -0.98 1.41
C VAL A 105 2.34 -2.37 1.21
N LEU A 106 3.07 -3.22 0.48
CA LEU A 106 2.80 -4.65 0.41
C LEU A 106 2.78 -5.23 1.82
N ASP A 107 1.61 -5.71 2.23
CA ASP A 107 1.37 -6.27 3.54
C ASP A 107 1.33 -7.80 3.44
N THR A 108 0.62 -8.30 2.43
CA THR A 108 0.37 -9.74 2.24
C THR A 108 0.44 -10.10 0.75
N THR A 109 1.11 -11.21 0.42
CA THR A 109 1.05 -11.85 -0.90
C THR A 109 0.25 -13.14 -0.80
N ILE A 110 -0.64 -13.37 -1.77
CA ILE A 110 -1.38 -14.61 -1.93
C ILE A 110 -0.99 -15.23 -3.26
N LEU A 111 -0.45 -16.44 -3.25
CA LEU A 111 -0.25 -17.22 -4.47
C LEU A 111 -1.40 -18.22 -4.64
N LEU A 112 -2.18 -18.05 -5.69
CA LEU A 112 -3.22 -18.98 -6.12
C LEU A 112 -2.62 -20.05 -7.03
N ARG A 113 -2.80 -21.32 -6.67
CA ARG A 113 -2.29 -22.47 -7.43
C ARG A 113 -3.19 -23.68 -7.26
N ASP A 114 -3.50 -24.37 -8.35
CA ASP A 114 -4.38 -25.54 -8.35
C ASP A 114 -5.68 -25.20 -7.59
N GLY A 115 -6.15 -26.07 -6.69
CA GLY A 115 -7.28 -25.80 -5.80
C GLY A 115 -6.94 -25.04 -4.50
N SER A 116 -5.74 -24.46 -4.38
CA SER A 116 -5.20 -23.92 -3.14
C SER A 116 -4.76 -22.46 -3.23
N ALA A 117 -4.64 -21.81 -2.08
CA ALA A 117 -4.06 -20.47 -1.94
C ALA A 117 -3.06 -20.49 -0.78
N SER A 118 -1.86 -19.98 -1.02
CA SER A 118 -0.83 -19.81 0.01
C SER A 118 -0.65 -18.34 0.34
N VAL A 119 -0.63 -18.00 1.62
CA VAL A 119 -0.56 -16.62 2.12
C VAL A 119 0.79 -16.39 2.76
N ARG A 120 1.44 -15.28 2.41
CA ARG A 120 2.72 -14.86 2.99
C ARG A 120 2.66 -13.39 3.38
N ARG A 121 2.99 -13.11 4.63
CA ARG A 121 3.22 -11.74 5.14
C ARG A 121 4.49 -11.18 4.51
N ARG A 122 4.55 -9.85 4.31
CA ARG A 122 5.81 -9.18 4.02
C ARG A 122 6.87 -9.54 5.06
N GLN A 123 8.06 -9.91 4.59
CA GLN A 123 9.20 -10.35 5.39
C GLN A 123 10.32 -9.32 5.44
N GLN A 124 10.34 -8.40 4.48
CA GLN A 124 11.37 -7.37 4.40
C GLN A 124 11.11 -6.21 5.38
N PRO A 125 12.13 -5.49 5.86
CA PRO A 125 11.93 -4.33 6.74
C PRO A 125 11.48 -3.08 5.96
N LEU A 126 10.64 -2.23 6.55
CA LEU A 126 10.28 -0.91 6.01
C LEU A 126 10.56 0.14 7.08
N GLN A 127 11.35 1.16 6.73
CA GLN A 127 11.60 2.29 7.61
C GLN A 127 10.65 3.43 7.25
N LEU A 128 9.77 3.76 8.19
CA LEU A 128 8.80 4.87 8.11
C LEU A 128 9.30 6.07 8.92
N PRO A 129 8.74 7.28 8.72
CA PRO A 129 9.06 8.43 9.56
C PRO A 129 8.95 8.10 11.04
N PRO A 130 9.94 8.45 11.90
CA PRO A 130 9.87 8.19 13.33
C PRO A 130 8.61 8.74 13.99
N ALA A 131 8.13 9.90 13.52
CA ALA A 131 6.92 10.54 14.01
C ALA A 131 5.62 9.76 13.71
N TRP A 132 5.66 8.75 12.83
CA TRP A 132 4.52 7.87 12.58
C TRP A 132 4.43 6.73 13.60
N TYR A 133 5.40 6.55 14.48
CA TYR A 133 5.36 5.51 15.50
C TYR A 133 4.85 6.04 16.84
N ALA A 134 4.04 5.23 17.51
CA ALA A 134 3.70 5.32 18.92
C ALA A 134 4.32 4.14 19.68
N GLN A 135 4.07 4.05 20.98
CA GLN A 135 4.58 2.96 21.83
C GLN A 135 4.29 1.56 21.25
N ASN A 136 3.14 1.38 20.61
CA ASN A 136 2.65 0.08 20.15
C ASN A 136 2.61 -0.06 18.62
N GLY A 137 3.54 0.56 17.90
CA GLY A 137 3.66 0.45 16.44
C GLY A 137 3.26 1.73 15.72
N VAL A 138 2.76 1.61 14.49
CA VAL A 138 2.38 2.78 13.69
C VAL A 138 1.13 3.43 14.29
N GLN A 139 1.16 4.75 14.46
CA GLN A 139 0.07 5.57 14.97
C GLN A 139 -1.18 5.38 14.13
N GLN A 140 -2.34 5.30 14.79
CA GLN A 140 -3.63 5.37 14.10
C GLN A 140 -3.72 6.66 13.28
N LYS A 141 -4.38 6.58 12.13
CA LYS A 141 -4.48 7.65 11.12
C LYS A 141 -3.18 8.03 10.41
N ALA A 142 -2.08 7.30 10.63
CA ALA A 142 -0.93 7.45 9.75
C ALA A 142 -1.35 7.16 8.29
N PRO A 143 -0.87 7.94 7.29
CA PRO A 143 -1.23 7.78 5.88
C PRO A 143 -0.51 6.57 5.27
N LEU A 144 -0.76 5.40 5.84
CA LEU A 144 -0.21 4.11 5.44
C LEU A 144 -1.35 3.17 5.09
N VAL A 145 -1.35 2.69 3.84
CA VAL A 145 -2.30 1.74 3.28
C VAL A 145 -1.64 0.38 3.19
N THR A 146 -2.30 -0.67 3.68
CA THR A 146 -1.83 -2.06 3.51
C THR A 146 -2.31 -2.63 2.19
N ILE A 147 -1.41 -3.24 1.41
CA ILE A 147 -1.72 -3.88 0.12
C ILE A 147 -1.75 -5.41 0.28
N VAL A 148 -2.81 -6.03 -0.23
CA VAL A 148 -2.89 -7.48 -0.46
C VAL A 148 -2.67 -7.73 -1.95
N HIS A 149 -1.51 -8.29 -2.30
CA HIS A 149 -1.19 -8.65 -3.68
C HIS A 149 -1.56 -10.11 -3.96
N ILE A 150 -2.14 -10.37 -5.12
CA ILE A 150 -2.50 -11.73 -5.56
C ILE A 150 -1.73 -12.10 -6.82
N ASP A 151 -0.97 -13.18 -6.70
CA ASP A 151 -0.30 -13.85 -7.80
C ASP A 151 -1.06 -15.13 -8.21
N MET A 152 -1.03 -15.43 -9.51
CA MET A 152 -1.57 -16.68 -10.06
C MET A 152 -0.46 -17.53 -10.68
N ALA A 153 -0.40 -18.79 -10.25
CA ALA A 153 0.41 -19.79 -10.94
C ALA A 153 -0.06 -19.98 -12.40
N ARG A 154 0.88 -20.33 -13.27
CA ARG A 154 0.67 -20.46 -14.73
C ARG A 154 0.86 -21.91 -15.19
N GLY A 155 0.42 -22.17 -16.42
CA GLY A 155 0.58 -23.47 -17.08
C GLY A 155 -0.21 -24.57 -16.40
N ALA A 156 0.42 -25.74 -16.21
CA ALA A 156 -0.22 -26.92 -15.64
C ALA A 156 -0.78 -26.73 -14.21
N ARG A 157 -0.29 -25.71 -13.48
CA ARG A 157 -0.68 -25.44 -12.09
C ARG A 157 -1.59 -24.21 -11.93
N LYS A 158 -2.29 -23.83 -13.01
CA LYS A 158 -3.23 -22.70 -13.00
C LYS A 158 -4.26 -22.84 -11.87
N PRO A 159 -4.68 -21.74 -11.22
CA PRO A 159 -5.66 -21.81 -10.16
C PRO A 159 -7.03 -22.26 -10.69
N GLN A 160 -7.79 -22.95 -9.84
CA GLN A 160 -9.17 -23.37 -10.11
C GLN A 160 -10.20 -22.25 -9.91
N LEU A 161 -9.80 -21.15 -9.24
CA LEU A 161 -10.66 -20.03 -8.89
C LEU A 161 -11.89 -20.45 -8.06
N ASN A 162 -11.68 -21.35 -7.11
CA ASN A 162 -12.72 -21.98 -6.30
C ASN A 162 -13.05 -21.21 -4.99
N GLU A 163 -14.09 -21.65 -4.28
CA GLU A 163 -14.53 -21.03 -3.02
C GLU A 163 -13.45 -21.00 -1.92
N LYS A 164 -12.57 -22.01 -1.88
CA LYS A 164 -11.44 -22.01 -0.92
C LYS A 164 -10.50 -20.85 -1.20
N GLN A 165 -10.18 -20.60 -2.46
CA GLN A 165 -9.32 -19.49 -2.87
C GLN A 165 -9.98 -18.13 -2.58
N LYS A 166 -11.27 -17.96 -2.91
CA LYS A 166 -12.02 -16.72 -2.59
C LYS A 166 -12.00 -16.43 -1.09
N ARG A 167 -12.32 -17.42 -0.26
CA ARG A 167 -12.32 -17.28 1.20
C ARG A 167 -10.93 -16.92 1.74
N THR A 168 -9.87 -17.53 1.22
CA THR A 168 -8.50 -17.16 1.61
C THR A 168 -8.19 -15.70 1.29
N ILE A 169 -8.63 -15.20 0.13
CA ILE A 169 -8.43 -13.80 -0.27
C ILE A 169 -9.18 -12.85 0.67
N VAL A 170 -10.48 -13.10 0.90
CA VAL A 170 -11.31 -12.27 1.78
C VAL A 170 -10.71 -12.21 3.19
N ASN A 171 -10.31 -13.35 3.76
CA ASN A 171 -9.69 -13.40 5.08
C ASN A 171 -8.38 -12.61 5.14
N ALA A 172 -7.56 -12.65 4.08
CA ALA A 172 -6.31 -11.89 4.02
C ALA A 172 -6.56 -10.38 3.94
N ILE A 173 -7.59 -9.95 3.20
CA ILE A 173 -8.02 -8.54 3.11
C ILE A 173 -8.48 -8.02 4.47
N VAL A 174 -9.36 -8.77 5.16
CA VAL A 174 -9.82 -8.39 6.51
C VAL A 174 -8.66 -8.32 7.49
N ALA A 175 -7.74 -9.29 7.44
CA ALA A 175 -6.56 -9.26 8.30
C ALA A 175 -5.64 -8.07 7.99
N ALA A 176 -5.46 -7.71 6.71
CA ALA A 176 -4.66 -6.55 6.30
C ALA A 176 -5.30 -5.24 6.75
N ALA A 177 -6.61 -5.09 6.56
CA ALA A 177 -7.38 -3.95 7.05
C ALA A 177 -7.21 -3.71 8.56
N ALA A 178 -7.24 -4.77 9.38
CA ALA A 178 -7.04 -4.66 10.83
C ALA A 178 -5.65 -4.13 11.22
N ARG A 179 -4.66 -4.22 10.33
CA ARG A 179 -3.31 -3.67 10.52
C ARG A 179 -3.11 -2.31 9.86
N SER A 180 -4.09 -1.84 9.10
CA SER A 180 -3.98 -0.57 8.39
C SER A 180 -4.33 0.60 9.31
N PRO A 181 -3.35 1.47 9.66
CA PRO A 181 -3.62 2.62 10.53
C PRO A 181 -4.51 3.65 9.84
N SER A 182 -4.54 3.69 8.51
CA SER A 182 -5.39 4.60 7.73
C SER A 182 -6.83 4.12 7.59
N GLN A 183 -7.15 2.89 8.03
CA GLN A 183 -8.42 2.22 7.75
C GLN A 183 -8.71 2.13 6.24
N VAL A 184 -7.66 2.00 5.44
CA VAL A 184 -7.76 1.70 4.01
C VAL A 184 -6.95 0.43 3.71
N VAL A 185 -7.55 -0.51 3.00
CA VAL A 185 -6.86 -1.70 2.48
C VAL A 185 -6.95 -1.70 0.95
N GLN A 186 -5.84 -2.01 0.29
CA GLN A 186 -5.79 -2.08 -1.16
C GLN A 186 -5.65 -3.53 -1.63
N LEU A 187 -6.53 -3.97 -2.51
CA LEU A 187 -6.41 -5.23 -3.23
C LEU A 187 -5.67 -5.00 -4.55
N ASP A 188 -4.51 -5.62 -4.71
CA ASP A 188 -3.77 -5.63 -5.96
C ASP A 188 -3.90 -6.99 -6.66
N PHE A 189 -4.80 -7.07 -7.65
CA PHE A 189 -5.08 -8.31 -8.35
C PHE A 189 -5.44 -8.11 -9.82
N GLU A 190 -4.48 -8.40 -10.69
CA GLU A 190 -4.67 -8.36 -12.15
C GLU A 190 -5.32 -9.66 -12.64
N VAL A 191 -6.45 -9.52 -13.34
CA VAL A 191 -7.20 -10.66 -13.89
C VAL A 191 -7.41 -10.56 -15.40
N MET A 192 -7.51 -11.71 -16.06
CA MET A 192 -7.95 -11.76 -17.45
C MET A 192 -9.45 -11.46 -17.57
N HIS A 193 -9.93 -11.15 -18.77
CA HIS A 193 -11.36 -10.89 -19.00
C HIS A 193 -12.25 -12.03 -18.48
N SER A 194 -11.90 -13.29 -18.74
CA SER A 194 -12.64 -14.48 -18.26
C SER A 194 -12.63 -14.67 -16.74
N GLN A 195 -11.77 -13.94 -16.03
CA GLN A 195 -11.59 -14.03 -14.58
C GLN A 195 -12.22 -12.85 -13.83
N LYS A 196 -12.77 -11.85 -14.54
CA LYS A 196 -13.50 -10.73 -13.95
C LYS A 196 -14.63 -11.16 -13.01
N PRO A 197 -15.46 -12.18 -13.31
CA PRO A 197 -16.50 -12.62 -12.38
C PRO A 197 -15.94 -13.12 -11.05
N PHE A 198 -14.76 -13.75 -11.06
CA PHE A 198 -14.08 -14.18 -9.84
C PHE A 198 -13.61 -12.99 -9.00
N LEU A 199 -12.99 -11.98 -9.63
CA LEU A 199 -12.58 -10.76 -8.93
C LEU A 199 -13.80 -9.99 -8.39
N ALA A 200 -14.87 -9.87 -9.16
CA ALA A 200 -16.09 -9.20 -8.72
C ALA A 200 -16.69 -9.85 -7.46
N ASP A 201 -16.79 -11.19 -7.43
CA ASP A 201 -17.28 -11.92 -6.26
C ASP A 201 -16.34 -11.75 -5.04
N VAL A 202 -15.01 -11.74 -5.26
CA VAL A 202 -14.03 -11.46 -4.21
C VAL A 202 -14.18 -10.04 -3.65
N VAL A 203 -14.33 -9.02 -4.51
CA VAL A 203 -14.49 -7.63 -4.07
C VAL A 203 -15.78 -7.46 -3.29
N LYS A 204 -16.89 -8.02 -3.78
CA LYS A 204 -18.18 -7.99 -3.07
C LYS A 204 -18.08 -8.62 -1.68
N ARG A 205 -17.57 -9.85 -1.59
CA ARG A 205 -17.42 -10.55 -0.29
C ARG A 205 -16.44 -9.88 0.65
N SER A 206 -15.39 -9.26 0.10
CA SER A 206 -14.44 -8.48 0.90
C SER A 206 -15.13 -7.25 1.47
N ARG A 207 -15.93 -6.55 0.66
CA ARG A 207 -16.70 -5.41 1.14
C ARG A 207 -17.68 -5.81 2.25
N ASP A 208 -18.41 -6.91 2.04
CA ASP A 208 -19.38 -7.48 3.01
C ASP A 208 -18.71 -7.89 4.34
N ALA A 209 -17.42 -8.27 4.32
CA ALA A 209 -16.69 -8.73 5.50
C ALA A 209 -15.87 -7.64 6.22
N LEU A 210 -15.62 -6.50 5.56
CA LEU A 210 -14.85 -5.39 6.12
C LEU A 210 -15.76 -4.46 6.94
N PRO A 211 -15.28 -3.87 8.05
CA PRO A 211 -16.04 -2.89 8.81
C PRO A 211 -16.51 -1.70 7.96
N ASP A 212 -17.68 -1.14 8.30
CA ASP A 212 -18.35 -0.07 7.53
C ASP A 212 -17.56 1.23 7.42
N ASN A 213 -16.53 1.42 8.25
CA ASN A 213 -15.64 2.57 8.24
C ASN A 213 -14.25 2.30 7.65
N VAL A 214 -14.00 1.09 7.13
CA VAL A 214 -12.75 0.73 6.46
C VAL A 214 -12.94 0.78 4.95
N ALA A 215 -12.16 1.58 4.24
CA ALA A 215 -12.25 1.68 2.78
C ALA A 215 -11.52 0.54 2.06
N LEU A 216 -12.12 0.05 0.97
CA LEU A 216 -11.55 -0.95 0.07
C LEU A 216 -11.12 -0.26 -1.23
N SER A 217 -9.81 -0.12 -1.42
CA SER A 217 -9.19 0.31 -2.69
C SER A 217 -8.84 -0.92 -3.53
N ILE A 218 -8.93 -0.86 -4.85
CA ILE A 218 -8.43 -1.93 -5.74
C ILE A 218 -7.57 -1.35 -6.85
N THR A 219 -6.54 -2.08 -7.27
CA THR A 219 -5.84 -1.76 -8.52
C THR A 219 -6.66 -2.24 -9.72
N ALA A 220 -6.53 -1.51 -10.83
CA ALA A 220 -7.13 -1.88 -12.11
C ALA A 220 -6.10 -1.83 -13.21
N LEU A 221 -6.18 -2.76 -14.17
CA LEU A 221 -5.45 -2.59 -15.42
C LEU A 221 -5.99 -1.36 -16.15
N ALA A 222 -5.12 -0.52 -16.71
CA ALA A 222 -5.51 0.67 -17.48
C ALA A 222 -6.56 0.36 -18.57
N SER A 223 -6.47 -0.81 -19.20
CA SER A 223 -7.42 -1.25 -20.22
C SER A 223 -8.86 -1.44 -19.70
N TRP A 224 -9.04 -1.74 -18.42
CA TRP A 224 -10.37 -1.82 -17.80
C TRP A 224 -11.03 -0.45 -17.70
N CYS A 225 -10.22 0.60 -17.61
CA CYS A 225 -10.68 1.99 -17.48
C CYS A 225 -10.98 2.67 -18.81
N VAL A 226 -10.80 1.96 -19.93
CA VAL A 226 -11.15 2.42 -21.29
C VAL A 226 -12.19 1.49 -21.95
N GLY A 227 -12.17 0.20 -21.60
CA GLY A 227 -13.03 -0.84 -22.14
C GLY A 227 -14.46 -0.82 -21.59
N ASP A 228 -14.99 -1.99 -21.25
CA ASP A 228 -16.33 -2.21 -20.70
C ASP A 228 -16.54 -1.59 -19.30
N ALA A 229 -17.76 -1.21 -18.96
CA ALA A 229 -18.11 -0.50 -17.72
C ALA A 229 -18.23 -1.40 -16.46
N TRP A 230 -17.61 -2.57 -16.47
CA TRP A 230 -17.81 -3.59 -15.44
C TRP A 230 -17.27 -3.20 -14.04
N LEU A 231 -16.39 -2.19 -13.97
CA LEU A 231 -15.87 -1.67 -12.70
C LEU A 231 -16.91 -0.86 -11.93
N ALA A 232 -17.90 -0.26 -12.61
CA ALA A 232 -18.94 0.56 -12.00
C ALA A 232 -19.84 -0.22 -11.02
N ASP A 233 -19.94 -1.53 -11.20
CA ASP A 233 -20.75 -2.43 -10.35
C ASP A 233 -19.95 -2.99 -9.16
N LEU A 234 -18.64 -2.72 -9.08
CA LEU A 234 -17.81 -3.21 -7.99
C LEU A 234 -17.98 -2.35 -6.74
N PRO A 235 -18.21 -2.95 -5.56
CA PRO A 235 -18.35 -2.19 -4.32
C PRO A 235 -16.97 -1.85 -3.72
N ALA A 236 -16.09 -1.27 -4.54
CA ALA A 236 -14.82 -0.69 -4.12
C ALA A 236 -15.00 0.82 -3.90
N ASP A 237 -14.31 1.35 -2.89
CA ASP A 237 -14.37 2.76 -2.53
C ASP A 237 -13.36 3.60 -3.33
N GLU A 238 -12.31 2.97 -3.87
CA GLU A 238 -11.32 3.58 -4.76
C GLU A 238 -10.88 2.57 -5.83
N ILE A 239 -10.79 3.00 -7.09
CA ILE A 239 -10.13 2.27 -8.17
C ILE A 239 -8.84 3.00 -8.54
N VAL A 240 -7.72 2.29 -8.56
CA VAL A 240 -6.40 2.81 -8.93
C VAL A 240 -5.95 2.17 -10.24
N PRO A 241 -6.15 2.83 -11.39
CA PRO A 241 -5.66 2.35 -12.68
C PRO A 241 -4.13 2.38 -12.69
N ILE A 242 -3.51 1.25 -12.98
CA ILE A 242 -2.05 1.12 -13.08
C ILE A 242 -1.64 1.47 -14.52
N ALA A 243 -1.20 2.71 -14.72
CA ALA A 243 -0.81 3.27 -16.02
C ALA A 243 0.69 3.12 -16.31
N PHE A 244 1.22 1.93 -16.06
CA PHE A 244 2.59 1.56 -16.41
C PHE A 244 2.66 0.07 -16.70
N ARG A 245 3.69 -0.36 -17.44
CA ARG A 245 3.85 -1.75 -17.90
C ARG A 245 2.62 -2.27 -18.62
N MET A 246 1.89 -1.36 -19.27
CA MET A 246 0.67 -1.65 -19.99
C MET A 246 1.03 -2.51 -21.20
N ALA A 247 0.89 -3.83 -21.08
CA ALA A 247 1.17 -4.73 -22.19
C ALA A 247 0.08 -4.61 -23.29
N GLY A 248 0.44 -4.86 -24.54
CA GLY A 248 -0.48 -4.87 -25.67
C GLY A 248 -0.86 -3.46 -26.14
N ASP A 249 -1.80 -2.81 -25.45
CA ASP A 249 -2.46 -1.57 -25.90
C ASP A 249 -1.86 -0.30 -25.25
N ALA A 250 -0.56 -0.31 -24.99
CA ALA A 250 0.15 0.76 -24.27
C ALA A 250 -0.02 2.14 -24.92
N GLY A 251 0.05 2.18 -26.26
CA GLY A 251 -0.04 3.40 -27.05
C GLY A 251 -1.40 4.08 -26.87
N ARG A 252 -2.48 3.34 -27.08
CA ARG A 252 -3.85 3.87 -26.90
C ARG A 252 -4.08 4.39 -25.48
N MET A 253 -3.64 3.65 -24.46
CA MET A 253 -3.79 4.10 -23.07
C MET A 253 -3.00 5.38 -22.79
N ARG A 254 -1.80 5.50 -23.35
CA ARG A 254 -0.97 6.70 -23.26
C ARG A 254 -1.63 7.90 -23.95
N ASP A 255 -2.20 7.69 -25.14
CA ASP A 255 -2.87 8.74 -25.90
C ASP A 255 -4.09 9.30 -25.15
N VAL A 256 -4.90 8.42 -24.55
CA VAL A 256 -6.00 8.82 -23.66
C VAL A 256 -5.50 9.71 -22.52
N LEU A 257 -4.45 9.28 -21.81
CA LEU A 257 -3.91 10.06 -20.70
C LEU A 257 -3.27 11.39 -21.14
N ASN A 258 -2.62 11.43 -22.30
CA ASN A 258 -2.02 12.65 -22.83
C ASN A 258 -3.08 13.67 -23.28
N HIS A 259 -4.22 13.20 -23.82
CA HIS A 259 -5.29 14.07 -24.29
C HIS A 259 -6.21 14.54 -23.15
N GLU A 260 -6.67 13.60 -22.32
CA GLU A 260 -7.69 13.86 -21.29
C GLU A 260 -7.09 14.16 -19.91
N GLY A 261 -5.88 13.66 -19.63
CA GLY A 261 -5.25 13.74 -18.31
C GLY A 261 -5.80 12.77 -17.27
N HIS A 262 -6.75 11.93 -17.64
CA HIS A 262 -7.34 10.86 -16.83
C HIS A 262 -7.92 9.76 -17.74
N PHE A 263 -8.29 8.61 -17.17
CA PHE A 263 -9.06 7.61 -17.90
C PHE A 263 -10.55 7.98 -18.02
N PRO A 264 -11.27 7.53 -19.05
CA PRO A 264 -12.66 7.97 -19.30
C PRO A 264 -13.68 7.44 -18.30
N ARG A 265 -13.45 6.28 -17.69
CA ARG A 265 -14.37 5.69 -16.69
C ARG A 265 -14.39 6.54 -15.41
N PRO A 266 -15.56 7.03 -14.94
CA PRO A 266 -15.65 7.90 -13.76
C PRO A 266 -14.97 7.33 -12.52
N GLU A 267 -15.13 6.04 -12.27
CA GLU A 267 -14.53 5.31 -11.14
C GLU A 267 -12.99 5.28 -11.20
N CYS A 268 -12.40 5.43 -12.40
CA CYS A 268 -10.96 5.44 -12.63
C CYS A 268 -10.33 6.84 -12.68
N GLN A 269 -11.13 7.92 -12.59
CA GLN A 269 -10.61 9.29 -12.67
C GLN A 269 -9.90 9.77 -11.39
N PRO A 270 -10.39 9.47 -10.17
CA PRO A 270 -9.85 10.07 -8.94
C PRO A 270 -8.41 9.69 -8.64
N SER A 271 -7.99 8.48 -9.03
CA SER A 271 -6.68 7.95 -8.67
C SER A 271 -5.94 7.41 -9.90
N LEU A 272 -4.61 7.38 -9.86
CA LEU A 272 -3.78 6.89 -10.95
C LEU A 272 -2.43 6.34 -10.44
N GLY A 273 -2.05 5.16 -10.92
CA GLY A 273 -0.74 4.56 -10.70
C GLY A 273 0.24 4.91 -11.81
N LEU A 274 1.44 5.39 -11.47
CA LEU A 274 2.51 5.71 -12.42
C LEU A 274 3.83 5.07 -11.98
N SER A 275 4.73 4.81 -12.92
CA SER A 275 6.07 4.27 -12.63
C SER A 275 7.15 5.33 -12.80
N LEU A 276 8.07 5.43 -11.85
CA LEU A 276 9.26 6.30 -11.97
C LEU A 276 10.14 5.89 -13.18
N ASP A 277 10.19 4.60 -13.52
CA ASP A 277 10.97 4.08 -14.65
C ASP A 277 10.31 4.26 -16.03
N GLU A 278 9.09 4.79 -16.12
CA GLU A 278 8.35 4.93 -17.39
C GLU A 278 8.04 6.39 -17.75
N GLN A 279 9.09 7.19 -17.79
CA GLN A 279 9.05 8.59 -18.21
C GLN A 279 9.11 8.76 -19.74
N PRO A 280 8.68 9.92 -20.28
CA PRO A 280 7.99 11.02 -19.58
C PRO A 280 6.57 10.63 -19.15
N TRP A 281 6.02 11.32 -18.15
CA TRP A 281 4.60 11.20 -17.79
C TRP A 281 3.76 12.20 -18.60
N PRO A 282 2.43 12.01 -18.70
CA PRO A 282 1.56 13.01 -19.31
C PRO A 282 1.73 14.39 -18.65
N ASP A 283 1.78 15.45 -19.45
CA ASP A 283 2.05 16.82 -18.98
C ASP A 283 0.93 17.40 -18.12
N LYS A 284 -0.29 16.86 -18.25
CA LYS A 284 -1.48 17.29 -17.51
C LYS A 284 -2.17 16.08 -16.92
N LEU A 285 -1.93 15.80 -15.66
CA LEU A 285 -2.68 14.80 -14.90
C LEU A 285 -3.79 15.47 -14.12
N ARG A 286 -4.99 14.86 -14.14
CA ARG A 286 -6.18 15.39 -13.47
C ARG A 286 -6.67 14.51 -12.32
N SER A 287 -5.99 13.41 -12.04
CA SER A 287 -6.28 12.55 -10.89
C SER A 287 -5.92 13.25 -9.59
N GLN A 288 -6.79 13.11 -8.59
CA GLN A 288 -6.63 13.69 -7.26
C GLN A 288 -5.52 13.00 -6.47
N ARG A 289 -5.33 11.70 -6.71
CA ARG A 289 -4.33 10.89 -6.00
C ARG A 289 -3.45 10.13 -6.98
N LEU A 290 -2.13 10.28 -6.85
CA LEU A 290 -1.17 9.47 -7.60
C LEU A 290 -0.50 8.44 -6.70
N TYR A 291 -0.46 7.20 -7.18
CA TYR A 291 0.34 6.12 -6.62
C TYR A 291 1.60 5.98 -7.45
N LEU A 292 2.74 6.36 -6.89
CA LEU A 292 4.03 6.22 -7.57
C LEU A 292 4.61 4.85 -7.27
N PHE A 293 4.90 4.09 -8.31
CA PHE A 293 5.63 2.84 -8.26
C PHE A 293 7.11 3.09 -8.57
N ASN A 294 7.98 2.40 -7.85
CA ASN A 294 9.39 2.37 -8.13
C ASN A 294 9.84 0.93 -8.39
N ARG A 295 10.43 0.68 -9.56
CA ARG A 295 11.04 -0.61 -9.88
C ARG A 295 12.20 -0.92 -8.92
N ASN A 296 12.91 0.10 -8.46
CA ASN A 296 14.02 0.01 -7.51
C ASN A 296 13.53 0.25 -6.07
N ALA A 297 14.43 0.12 -5.10
CA ALA A 297 14.14 0.56 -3.73
C ALA A 297 14.04 2.10 -3.68
N TRP A 298 13.11 2.61 -2.89
CA TRP A 298 12.95 4.03 -2.59
C TRP A 298 14.18 4.59 -1.86
N SER A 299 14.82 3.77 -1.03
CA SER A 299 16.07 4.11 -0.33
C SER A 299 17.21 4.49 -1.28
N GLY A 300 17.24 3.90 -2.49
CA GLY A 300 18.22 4.16 -3.52
C GLY A 300 17.81 5.22 -4.55
N THR A 301 16.66 5.87 -4.38
CA THR A 301 16.10 6.82 -5.35
C THR A 301 15.97 8.20 -4.72
N PRO A 302 16.91 9.15 -4.93
CA PRO A 302 16.90 10.44 -4.24
C PRO A 302 15.74 11.35 -4.66
N MET A 303 14.97 11.86 -3.70
CA MET A 303 13.84 12.78 -3.93
C MET A 303 14.23 14.07 -4.68
N ALA A 304 15.46 14.56 -4.51
CA ALA A 304 15.92 15.82 -5.09
C ALA A 304 15.81 15.87 -6.63
N GLY A 305 16.02 14.73 -7.31
CA GLY A 305 15.85 14.62 -8.77
C GLY A 305 14.39 14.64 -9.24
N TRP A 306 13.44 14.54 -8.31
CA TRP A 306 12.00 14.40 -8.59
C TRP A 306 11.18 15.61 -8.15
N ALA A 307 11.68 16.43 -7.23
CA ALA A 307 10.94 17.55 -6.65
C ALA A 307 10.44 18.57 -7.69
N VAL A 308 11.26 18.89 -8.71
CA VAL A 308 10.86 19.82 -9.79
C VAL A 308 9.74 19.23 -10.65
N ARG A 309 9.80 17.94 -10.93
CA ARG A 309 8.82 17.25 -11.80
C ARG A 309 7.51 16.98 -11.08
N LEU A 310 7.58 16.59 -9.82
CA LEU A 310 6.40 16.48 -8.97
C LEU A 310 5.77 17.85 -8.73
N GLY A 311 6.56 18.91 -8.53
CA GLY A 311 6.05 20.28 -8.42
C GLY A 311 5.42 20.85 -9.71
N ALA A 312 5.78 20.30 -10.88
CA ALA A 312 5.12 20.65 -12.14
C ALA A 312 3.78 19.93 -12.34
N ILE A 313 3.62 18.76 -11.72
CA ILE A 313 2.42 17.91 -11.79
C ILE A 313 1.47 18.19 -10.61
N PHE A 314 2.00 18.70 -9.50
CA PHE A 314 1.28 19.04 -8.28
C PHE A 314 1.60 20.49 -7.85
N PRO A 315 0.59 21.38 -7.80
CA PRO A 315 0.78 22.74 -7.29
C PRO A 315 1.18 22.80 -5.81
#